data_AF-A0AAJ8MUZ4-F1
#
_entry.id   AF-A0AAJ8MUZ4-F1
#
_cell.length_a   1.000
_cell.length_b   1.000
_cell.length_c   1.000
_cell.angle_alpha   90.00
_cell.angle_beta   90.00
_cell.angle_gamma   90.00
#
_symmetry.space_group_name_H-M   'P 1'
#
loop_
_entity.id
_entity.type
_entity.pdbx_description
1 polymer ?
#
loop_
_entity_poly.entity_id
_entity_poly.type
_entity_poly.pdbx_seq_one_letter_code
_entity_poly.pdbx_strand_id
1 'polypeptide(L)'
;MDFCEYPELKRLHGAMSLDYAHRSPSVLKPVLVLSKFPGDASFQTTPMEAYMNITEEDVPFLGVWNEKTDNRLFWRGSTTGGYGGQRDWKESHRMRLHLMINGPKGGDSWWDQQLREVMVPDGESGYKVCPSAEVCKQVSNTIEFGQKVWPEQAAAFKYNLDVDGNGWSSRFHRLLSTGSPVLKFTMFPEWHMHWLTPWYHYIPLKPDYSDLYDIMAFFVGPVDEAGHVDTSKGHDHLAQKIGEAGQRFALDHWSWVDMQAYTFRLLLELQRLHSLDRDMMSYRDPEVQRQT
;
A
#
# COMPACT_ATOMS: atom_id res chain seq x y z
N MET A 1 5.63 -7.08 -11.10
CA MET A 1 6.18 -5.97 -11.91
C MET A 1 7.68 -6.00 -11.77
N ASP A 2 8.42 -6.16 -12.87
CA ASP A 2 9.89 -6.24 -12.89
C ASP A 2 10.48 -5.04 -13.67
N PHE A 3 11.27 -4.20 -13.01
CA PHE A 3 11.87 -3.02 -13.61
C PHE A 3 13.14 -3.34 -14.44
N CYS A 4 13.62 -4.58 -14.41
CA CYS A 4 14.64 -5.07 -15.35
C CYS A 4 14.01 -5.34 -16.72
N GLU A 5 12.78 -5.87 -16.74
CA GLU A 5 12.01 -6.10 -17.96
C GLU A 5 11.34 -4.82 -18.48
N TYR A 6 10.92 -3.94 -17.56
CA TYR A 6 10.19 -2.69 -17.85
C TYR A 6 10.91 -1.47 -17.25
N PRO A 7 12.04 -1.00 -17.85
CA PRO A 7 12.87 0.08 -17.29
C PRO A 7 12.15 1.42 -17.13
N GLU A 8 11.09 1.66 -17.89
CA GLU A 8 10.24 2.85 -17.79
C GLU A 8 9.58 2.98 -16.41
N LEU A 9 9.32 1.87 -15.72
CA LEU A 9 8.74 1.85 -14.38
C LEU A 9 9.65 2.53 -13.34
N LYS A 10 10.96 2.62 -13.60
CA LYS A 10 11.93 3.27 -12.70
C LYS A 10 11.61 4.75 -12.46
N ARG A 11 10.92 5.42 -13.39
CA ARG A 11 10.52 6.84 -13.23
C ARG A 11 9.21 7.03 -12.49
N LEU A 12 8.47 5.94 -12.24
CA LEU A 12 7.13 6.02 -11.66
C LEU A 12 7.12 5.90 -10.14
N HIS A 13 8.28 5.68 -9.51
CA HIS A 13 8.40 5.47 -8.07
C HIS A 13 9.69 6.08 -7.51
N GLY A 14 9.59 6.96 -6.51
CA GLY A 14 10.75 7.72 -6.02
C GLY A 14 11.80 6.90 -5.28
N ALA A 15 11.49 5.66 -4.85
CA ALA A 15 12.55 4.74 -4.41
C ALA A 15 13.53 4.36 -5.54
N MET A 16 13.23 4.61 -6.82
CA MET A 16 14.12 4.39 -7.96
C MET A 16 14.68 5.70 -8.55
N SER A 17 14.31 6.86 -8.00
CA SER A 17 14.75 8.17 -8.51
C SER A 17 16.22 8.49 -8.24
N LEU A 18 16.85 7.73 -7.33
CA LEU A 18 18.24 7.87 -6.93
C LEU A 18 19.09 6.75 -7.50
N ASP A 19 20.06 7.06 -8.33
CA ASP A 19 21.05 6.07 -8.76
C ASP A 19 22.13 5.96 -7.67
N TYR A 20 21.94 5.06 -6.70
CA TYR A 20 23.02 4.77 -5.76
C TYR A 20 24.00 3.86 -6.46
N ALA A 21 25.25 4.31 -6.64
CA ALA A 21 26.33 3.54 -7.26
C ALA A 21 26.57 2.16 -6.62
N HIS A 22 25.96 1.88 -5.46
CA HIS A 22 26.12 0.64 -4.67
C HIS A 22 24.77 0.02 -4.22
N ARG A 23 23.67 0.16 -4.99
CA ARG A 23 22.37 -0.45 -4.61
C ARG A 23 22.43 -1.97 -4.42
N SER A 24 23.29 -2.66 -5.18
CA SER A 24 23.51 -4.09 -5.00
C SER A 24 24.84 -4.27 -4.29
N PRO A 25 24.86 -4.85 -3.07
CA PRO A 25 26.12 -5.29 -2.52
C PRO A 25 26.65 -6.39 -3.46
N SER A 26 27.84 -6.21 -4.02
CA SER A 26 28.56 -7.26 -4.77
C SER A 26 28.85 -8.51 -3.92
N VAL A 27 28.47 -8.48 -2.65
CA VAL A 27 28.65 -9.51 -1.64
C VAL A 27 27.29 -9.81 -1.03
N LEU A 28 26.82 -11.05 -1.19
CA LEU A 28 25.60 -11.53 -0.55
C LEU A 28 25.76 -11.49 0.97
N LYS A 29 24.80 -10.85 1.65
CA LYS A 29 24.73 -10.78 3.12
C LYS A 29 23.32 -11.17 3.58
N PRO A 30 23.18 -11.92 4.68
CA PRO A 30 21.87 -12.28 5.22
C PRO A 30 21.27 -11.10 5.99
N VAL A 31 20.75 -10.11 5.25
CA VAL A 31 20.11 -8.93 5.84
C VAL A 31 18.61 -9.16 5.93
N LEU A 32 18.03 -8.88 7.10
CA LEU A 32 16.59 -8.85 7.29
C LEU A 32 16.06 -7.45 6.93
N VAL A 33 15.03 -7.39 6.10
CA VAL A 33 14.40 -6.13 5.67
C VAL A 33 12.87 -6.25 5.74
N LEU A 34 12.19 -5.13 5.90
CA LEU A 34 10.73 -5.08 5.96
C LEU A 34 10.07 -5.11 4.58
N SER A 35 10.75 -4.47 3.63
CA SER A 35 10.32 -4.35 2.24
C SER A 35 11.54 -4.42 1.34
N LYS A 36 11.37 -5.00 0.15
CA LYS A 36 12.46 -5.18 -0.81
C LYS A 36 11.95 -5.09 -2.23
N PHE A 37 12.83 -4.85 -3.18
CA PHE A 37 12.47 -4.89 -4.59
C PHE A 37 12.40 -6.33 -5.11
N PRO A 38 11.66 -6.60 -6.19
CA PRO A 38 11.82 -7.81 -6.98
C PRO A 38 13.29 -8.02 -7.34
N GLY A 39 13.81 -9.22 -7.08
CA GLY A 39 15.23 -9.57 -7.31
C GLY A 39 16.19 -9.25 -6.14
N ASP A 40 15.72 -8.62 -5.07
CA ASP A 40 16.53 -8.42 -3.86
C ASP A 40 16.64 -9.72 -3.05
N ALA A 41 17.89 -10.13 -2.76
CA ALA A 41 18.24 -11.35 -2.05
C ALA A 41 18.08 -11.26 -0.52
N SER A 42 17.73 -10.09 0.02
CA SER A 42 17.48 -9.89 1.44
C SER A 42 16.28 -10.72 1.91
N PHE A 43 16.35 -11.16 3.16
CA PHE A 43 15.28 -11.92 3.80
C PHE A 43 14.23 -10.96 4.33
N GLN A 44 12.97 -11.26 4.03
CA GLN A 44 11.88 -10.37 4.37
C GLN A 44 11.25 -10.76 5.71
N THR A 45 11.14 -9.80 6.63
CA THR A 45 10.51 -9.96 7.95
C THR A 45 9.26 -9.09 8.08
N THR A 46 8.45 -9.36 9.11
CA THR A 46 7.22 -8.61 9.37
C THR A 46 7.50 -7.26 10.02
N PRO A 47 6.79 -6.18 9.64
CA PRO A 47 6.96 -4.85 10.22
C PRO A 47 6.15 -4.68 11.51
N MET A 48 6.65 -5.26 12.60
CA MET A 48 5.99 -5.24 13.91
C MET A 48 5.76 -3.81 14.43
N GLU A 49 6.60 -2.86 14.05
CA GLU A 49 6.52 -1.46 14.49
C GLU A 49 5.36 -0.66 13.89
N ALA A 50 4.73 -1.20 12.85
CA ALA A 50 3.63 -0.57 12.12
C ALA A 50 2.34 -1.41 12.17
N TYR A 51 2.31 -2.47 12.98
CA TYR A 51 1.12 -3.24 13.25
C TYR A 51 0.15 -2.47 14.15
N MET A 52 -1.14 -2.57 13.86
CA MET A 52 -2.22 -2.16 14.76
C MET A 52 -3.00 -3.40 15.14
N ASN A 53 -3.23 -3.61 16.44
CA ASN A 53 -3.99 -4.74 16.91
C ASN A 53 -5.49 -4.52 16.68
N ILE A 54 -5.96 -4.87 15.48
CA ILE A 54 -7.35 -4.78 15.07
C ILE A 54 -7.96 -6.19 15.12
N THR A 55 -9.07 -6.31 15.82
CA THR A 55 -9.78 -7.57 16.06
C THR A 55 -11.22 -7.50 15.57
N GLU A 56 -11.95 -8.61 15.65
CA GLU A 56 -13.39 -8.64 15.31
C GLU A 56 -14.21 -7.65 16.16
N GLU A 57 -13.77 -7.33 17.40
CA GLU A 57 -14.43 -6.37 18.29
C GLU A 57 -14.34 -4.92 17.77
N ASP A 58 -13.30 -4.61 16.99
CA ASP A 58 -13.06 -3.29 16.43
C ASP A 58 -13.86 -3.04 15.14
N VAL A 59 -14.28 -4.10 14.44
CA VAL A 59 -14.94 -4.03 13.12
C VAL A 59 -16.14 -3.08 13.10
N PRO A 60 -17.06 -3.08 14.09
CA PRO A 60 -18.17 -2.13 14.11
C PRO A 60 -17.73 -0.66 14.09
N PHE A 61 -16.57 -0.33 14.68
CA PHE A 61 -16.03 1.04 14.74
C PHE A 61 -15.27 1.44 13.47
N LEU A 62 -14.88 0.48 12.64
CA LEU A 62 -14.24 0.72 11.34
C LEU A 62 -15.27 0.99 10.22
N GLY A 63 -16.55 0.88 10.55
CA GLY A 63 -17.69 1.16 9.69
C GLY A 63 -18.16 -0.06 8.89
N VAL A 64 -19.47 -0.31 8.90
CA VAL A 64 -20.11 -1.37 8.13
C VAL A 64 -20.34 -0.91 6.69
N TRP A 65 -20.14 -1.78 5.69
CA TRP A 65 -20.25 -1.43 4.26
C TRP A 65 -21.47 -0.56 3.91
N ASN A 66 -22.66 -0.95 4.39
CA ASN A 66 -23.92 -0.26 4.10
C ASN A 66 -24.06 1.11 4.78
N GLU A 67 -23.23 1.41 5.77
CA GLU A 67 -23.21 2.69 6.49
C GLU A 67 -22.18 3.66 5.90
N LYS A 68 -21.27 3.18 5.04
CA LYS A 68 -20.29 4.00 4.32
C LYS A 68 -21.01 4.74 3.19
N THR A 69 -21.09 6.06 3.28
CA THR A 69 -21.91 6.89 2.39
C THR A 69 -21.15 7.52 1.24
N ASP A 70 -19.81 7.56 1.30
CA ASP A 70 -18.99 8.25 0.31
C ASP A 70 -18.32 7.25 -0.65
N ASN A 71 -18.70 7.32 -1.93
CA ASN A 71 -18.17 6.47 -3.01
C ASN A 71 -16.85 6.98 -3.59
N ARG A 72 -16.34 8.14 -3.15
CA ARG A 72 -15.06 8.67 -3.64
C ARG A 72 -13.90 7.80 -3.18
N LEU A 73 -12.85 7.74 -4.00
CA LEU A 73 -11.60 7.08 -3.64
C LEU A 73 -10.84 7.94 -2.63
N PHE A 74 -10.64 7.43 -1.42
CA PHE A 74 -10.01 8.18 -0.34
C PHE A 74 -8.50 7.92 -0.26
N TRP A 75 -7.72 8.99 -0.14
CA TRP A 75 -6.30 8.92 0.18
C TRP A 75 -5.84 10.11 1.03
N ARG A 76 -5.33 9.82 2.23
CA ARG A 76 -4.63 10.79 3.09
C ARG A 76 -3.31 10.21 3.58
N GLY A 77 -2.22 10.92 3.34
CA GLY A 77 -0.90 10.48 3.77
C GLY A 77 0.20 11.52 3.53
N SER A 78 1.33 11.36 4.21
CA SER A 78 2.51 12.20 4.02
C SER A 78 3.11 12.03 2.62
N THR A 79 3.97 12.98 2.24
CA THR A 79 4.59 13.03 0.90
C THR A 79 5.82 12.14 0.76
N THR A 80 5.93 11.08 1.58
CA THR A 80 6.96 10.03 1.44
C THR A 80 6.91 9.37 0.05
N GLY A 81 7.83 8.44 -0.22
CA GLY A 81 7.88 7.83 -1.54
C GLY A 81 8.97 8.37 -2.44
N GLY A 82 9.92 9.09 -1.86
CA GLY A 82 11.17 9.46 -2.48
C GLY A 82 12.00 10.37 -1.56
N TYR A 83 13.27 10.53 -1.90
CA TYR A 83 14.26 11.23 -1.06
C TYR A 83 14.61 12.59 -1.63
N GLY A 84 15.45 13.34 -0.93
CA GLY A 84 15.92 14.64 -1.39
C GLY A 84 16.74 14.65 -2.71
N GLY A 85 17.20 13.51 -3.21
CA GLY A 85 18.01 13.43 -4.43
C GLY A 85 17.28 12.95 -5.68
N GLN A 86 15.95 13.03 -5.74
CA GLN A 86 15.21 12.74 -6.98
C GLN A 86 15.63 13.73 -8.07
N ARG A 87 15.60 13.29 -9.32
CA ARG A 87 15.83 14.17 -10.48
C ARG A 87 14.77 15.28 -10.53
N ASP A 88 13.52 14.91 -10.32
CA ASP A 88 12.38 15.81 -10.14
C ASP A 88 11.44 15.25 -9.06
N TRP A 89 11.08 16.06 -8.06
CA TRP A 89 10.18 15.66 -6.98
C TRP A 89 8.77 15.30 -7.49
N LYS A 90 8.39 15.81 -8.67
CA LYS A 90 7.12 15.51 -9.34
C LYS A 90 7.03 14.05 -9.82
N GLU A 91 8.17 13.38 -9.98
CA GLU A 91 8.24 11.95 -10.35
C GLU A 91 8.01 11.01 -9.16
N SER A 92 8.04 11.51 -7.91
CA SER A 92 7.64 10.71 -6.73
C SER A 92 6.21 10.23 -6.89
N HIS A 93 5.95 8.94 -6.62
CA HIS A 93 4.65 8.34 -6.86
C HIS A 93 3.50 8.99 -6.08
N ARG A 94 3.74 9.53 -4.86
CA ARG A 94 2.71 10.26 -4.09
C ARG A 94 2.49 11.68 -4.60
N MET A 95 3.56 12.34 -5.06
CA MET A 95 3.48 13.66 -5.68
C MET A 95 2.80 13.59 -7.03
N ARG A 96 3.18 12.61 -7.86
CA ARG A 96 2.55 12.35 -9.15
C ARG A 96 1.08 11.98 -9.01
N LEU A 97 0.71 11.20 -7.99
CA LEU A 97 -0.69 10.93 -7.67
C LEU A 97 -1.44 12.24 -7.43
N HIS A 98 -0.95 13.08 -6.51
CA HIS A 98 -1.61 14.35 -6.22
C HIS A 98 -1.67 15.25 -7.45
N LEU A 99 -0.59 15.40 -8.23
CA LEU A 99 -0.57 16.21 -9.44
C LEU A 99 -1.49 15.67 -10.53
N MET A 100 -1.62 14.34 -10.64
CA MET A 100 -2.53 13.69 -11.58
C MET A 100 -3.98 13.92 -11.19
N ILE A 101 -4.32 14.00 -9.90
CA ILE A 101 -5.70 14.25 -9.44
C ILE A 101 -6.03 15.75 -9.40
N ASN A 102 -5.10 16.58 -8.92
CA ASN A 102 -5.35 17.99 -8.56
C ASN A 102 -4.72 19.01 -9.51
N GLY A 103 -3.83 18.58 -10.42
CA GLY A 103 -3.13 19.48 -11.32
C GLY A 103 -4.05 20.19 -12.32
N PRO A 104 -3.59 21.28 -12.96
CA PRO A 104 -4.33 21.94 -14.03
C PRO A 104 -4.46 20.98 -15.22
N LYS A 105 -5.70 20.66 -15.62
CA LYS A 105 -5.98 19.84 -16.80
C LYS A 105 -6.72 20.67 -17.83
N GLY A 106 -6.46 20.39 -19.12
CA GLY A 106 -7.18 20.99 -20.24
C GLY A 106 -8.58 20.43 -20.36
N GLY A 107 -9.46 20.80 -19.42
CA GLY A 107 -10.78 20.24 -19.20
C GLY A 107 -10.88 19.68 -17.78
N ASP A 108 -11.64 20.33 -16.92
CA ASP A 108 -11.98 19.81 -15.60
C ASP A 108 -12.97 18.66 -15.78
N SER A 109 -12.54 17.42 -15.59
CA SER A 109 -13.48 16.30 -15.50
C SER A 109 -14.11 16.29 -14.10
N TRP A 110 -15.34 15.78 -13.97
CA TRP A 110 -16.05 15.71 -12.69
C TRP A 110 -15.30 14.91 -11.62
N TRP A 111 -14.59 13.83 -12.01
CA TRP A 111 -13.76 13.05 -11.09
C TRP A 111 -12.71 13.92 -10.40
N ASP A 112 -12.16 14.89 -11.12
CA ASP A 112 -11.15 15.79 -10.57
C ASP A 112 -11.76 16.67 -9.47
N GLN A 113 -12.97 17.19 -9.63
CA GLN A 113 -13.60 18.05 -8.62
C GLN A 113 -13.93 17.29 -7.33
N GLN A 114 -14.38 16.04 -7.43
CA GLN A 114 -14.77 15.24 -6.27
C GLN A 114 -13.57 14.66 -5.52
N LEU A 115 -12.55 14.19 -6.25
CA LEU A 115 -11.35 13.60 -5.65
C LEU A 115 -10.40 14.66 -5.07
N ARG A 116 -10.50 15.92 -5.52
CA ARG A 116 -9.65 17.02 -5.05
C ARG A 116 -9.66 17.23 -3.54
N GLU A 117 -10.80 17.03 -2.88
CA GLU A 117 -10.88 17.23 -1.42
C GLU A 117 -10.31 16.04 -0.61
N VAL A 118 -10.36 14.84 -1.20
CA VAL A 118 -10.19 13.58 -0.48
C VAL A 118 -8.91 12.82 -0.83
N MET A 119 -8.27 13.17 -1.95
CA MET A 119 -6.97 12.63 -2.41
C MET A 119 -5.88 13.69 -2.37
N VAL A 120 -5.59 14.19 -1.17
CA VAL A 120 -4.55 15.21 -0.94
C VAL A 120 -3.56 14.77 0.13
N PRO A 121 -2.28 15.16 -0.01
CA PRO A 121 -1.31 14.91 1.03
C PRO A 121 -1.69 15.55 2.35
N ASP A 122 -1.35 14.88 3.44
CA ASP A 122 -1.53 15.39 4.80
C ASP A 122 -0.48 16.47 5.09
N GLY A 123 -0.95 17.69 5.33
CA GLY A 123 -0.16 18.87 5.64
C GLY A 123 0.33 18.97 7.07
N GLU A 124 -0.27 18.21 7.97
CA GLU A 124 -0.03 18.23 9.41
C GLU A 124 0.83 17.05 9.85
N SER A 125 0.88 15.99 9.04
CA SER A 125 1.85 14.92 9.19
C SER A 125 3.28 15.48 9.02
N GLY A 126 4.13 15.28 10.03
CA GLY A 126 5.43 15.95 10.16
C GLY A 126 6.50 15.60 9.11
N TYR A 127 6.18 14.84 8.06
CA TYR A 127 7.14 14.46 7.02
C TYR A 127 6.71 14.99 5.65
N LYS A 128 7.42 16.04 5.20
CA LYS A 128 7.30 16.60 3.85
C LYS A 128 8.60 16.35 3.11
N VAL A 129 8.56 15.60 2.02
CA VAL A 129 9.73 15.41 1.14
C VAL A 129 10.01 16.72 0.41
N CYS A 130 10.94 17.51 0.95
CA CYS A 130 11.48 18.66 0.27
C CYS A 130 12.99 18.80 0.55
N PRO A 131 13.86 18.37 -0.39
CA PRO A 131 15.32 18.33 -0.19
C PRO A 131 16.01 19.65 0.14
N SER A 132 15.46 20.75 -0.35
CA SER A 132 16.06 22.07 -0.32
C SER A 132 14.98 23.11 -0.12
N ALA A 133 15.35 24.28 0.39
CA ALA A 133 14.41 25.38 0.59
C ALA A 133 13.68 25.77 -0.71
N GLU A 134 14.39 25.70 -1.84
CA GLU A 134 13.80 25.98 -3.16
C GLU A 134 12.74 24.94 -3.54
N VAL A 135 13.04 23.65 -3.36
CA VAL A 135 12.04 22.59 -3.62
C VAL A 135 10.88 22.68 -2.63
N CYS A 136 11.13 22.99 -1.35
CA CYS A 136 10.05 23.20 -0.38
C CYS A 136 9.11 24.33 -0.84
N LYS A 137 9.67 25.44 -1.36
CA LYS A 137 8.89 26.56 -1.91
C LYS A 137 8.09 26.16 -3.16
N GLN A 138 8.70 25.39 -4.06
CA GLN A 138 7.99 24.88 -5.24
C GLN A 138 6.85 23.93 -4.86
N VAL A 139 7.10 23.00 -3.95
CA VAL A 139 6.09 22.07 -3.43
C VAL A 139 4.96 22.85 -2.75
N SER A 140 5.27 23.81 -1.87
CA SER A 140 4.23 24.60 -1.19
C SER A 140 3.41 25.46 -2.14
N ASN A 141 3.99 25.89 -3.27
CA ASN A 141 3.30 26.68 -4.27
C ASN A 141 2.48 25.83 -5.26
N THR A 142 2.73 24.52 -5.32
CA THR A 142 2.12 23.62 -6.32
C THR A 142 1.15 22.62 -5.69
N ILE A 143 1.43 22.16 -4.47
CA ILE A 143 0.69 21.11 -3.78
C ILE A 143 -0.20 21.73 -2.73
N GLU A 144 -1.50 21.43 -2.81
CA GLU A 144 -2.42 21.71 -1.73
C GLU A 144 -2.34 20.60 -0.69
N PHE A 145 -2.06 20.99 0.55
CA PHE A 145 -1.99 20.08 1.67
C PHE A 145 -3.30 20.14 2.46
N GLY A 146 -3.94 19.00 2.65
CA GLY A 146 -5.15 18.92 3.44
C GLY A 146 -4.86 18.66 4.92
N GLN A 147 -5.88 18.87 5.75
CA GLN A 147 -5.83 18.54 7.18
C GLN A 147 -5.70 17.04 7.41
N LYS A 148 -5.23 16.68 8.60
CA LYS A 148 -5.22 15.28 9.05
C LYS A 148 -6.66 14.77 9.15
N VAL A 149 -6.91 13.58 8.61
CA VAL A 149 -8.20 12.90 8.68
C VAL A 149 -8.09 11.74 9.67
N TRP A 150 -8.97 11.73 10.68
CA TRP A 150 -8.99 10.69 11.70
C TRP A 150 -9.71 9.42 11.20
N PRO A 151 -9.40 8.22 11.75
CA PRO A 151 -10.00 6.97 11.31
C PRO A 151 -11.53 6.98 11.24
N GLU A 152 -12.20 7.63 12.20
CA GLU A 152 -13.67 7.73 12.29
C GLU A 152 -14.25 8.53 11.12
N GLN A 153 -13.54 9.59 10.69
CA GLN A 153 -13.91 10.37 9.51
C GLN A 153 -13.62 9.59 8.23
N ALA A 154 -12.48 8.89 8.18
CA ALA A 154 -12.10 8.05 7.05
C ALA A 154 -13.04 6.84 6.88
N ALA A 155 -13.71 6.40 7.94
CA ALA A 155 -14.62 5.27 7.92
C ALA A 155 -15.86 5.49 7.03
N ALA A 156 -16.21 6.75 6.72
CA ALA A 156 -17.31 7.10 5.82
C ALA A 156 -17.05 6.72 4.35
N PHE A 157 -15.78 6.56 3.95
CA PHE A 157 -15.39 6.25 2.58
C PHE A 157 -15.44 4.75 2.29
N LYS A 158 -16.10 4.39 1.19
CA LYS A 158 -16.15 3.00 0.70
C LYS A 158 -14.85 2.54 0.08
N TYR A 159 -14.09 3.41 -0.59
CA TYR A 159 -12.91 3.00 -1.36
C TYR A 159 -11.65 3.63 -0.78
N ASN A 160 -10.64 2.81 -0.50
CA ASN A 160 -9.37 3.27 0.05
C ASN A 160 -8.23 3.06 -0.95
N LEU A 161 -7.36 4.05 -1.10
CA LEU A 161 -6.13 3.92 -1.85
C LEU A 161 -4.93 3.68 -0.93
N ASP A 162 -4.21 2.59 -1.20
CA ASP A 162 -2.91 2.27 -0.62
C ASP A 162 -1.80 2.50 -1.63
N VAL A 163 -0.79 3.24 -1.21
CA VAL A 163 0.34 3.67 -2.03
C VAL A 163 1.58 3.50 -1.16
N ASP A 164 2.62 2.90 -1.73
CA ASP A 164 3.94 2.77 -1.10
C ASP A 164 4.44 4.08 -0.49
N GLY A 165 5.35 3.95 0.47
CA GLY A 165 6.13 5.07 1.01
C GLY A 165 7.54 5.01 0.44
N ASN A 166 8.53 5.33 1.27
CA ASN A 166 9.94 5.13 0.89
C ASN A 166 10.27 3.64 0.68
N GLY A 167 9.53 2.75 1.34
CA GLY A 167 9.46 1.32 1.12
C GLY A 167 7.99 0.92 0.98
N TRP A 168 7.56 -0.06 1.77
CA TRP A 168 6.16 -0.46 1.88
C TRP A 168 5.23 0.60 2.50
N SER A 169 3.91 0.35 2.48
CA SER A 169 2.90 1.17 3.14
C SER A 169 2.47 0.57 4.49
N SER A 170 2.81 1.26 5.57
CA SER A 170 2.38 0.92 6.94
C SER A 170 0.88 0.97 7.18
N ARG A 171 0.11 1.50 6.23
CA ARG A 171 -1.35 1.64 6.36
C ARG A 171 -2.10 0.42 5.85
N PHE A 172 -1.46 -0.43 5.04
CA PHE A 172 -2.17 -1.44 4.27
C PHE A 172 -2.97 -2.41 5.14
N HIS A 173 -2.38 -2.90 6.24
CA HIS A 173 -3.07 -3.75 7.22
C HIS A 173 -4.35 -3.09 7.75
N ARG A 174 -4.25 -1.86 8.28
CA ARG A 174 -5.41 -1.11 8.79
C ARG A 174 -6.49 -0.93 7.73
N LEU A 175 -6.10 -0.52 6.52
CA LEU A 175 -7.04 -0.27 5.43
C LEU A 175 -7.78 -1.56 5.06
N LEU A 176 -7.05 -2.67 4.98
CA LEU A 176 -7.61 -3.98 4.69
C LEU A 176 -8.60 -4.43 5.78
N SER A 177 -8.31 -4.14 7.05
CA SER A 177 -9.20 -4.46 8.18
C SER A 177 -10.52 -3.67 8.20
N THR A 178 -10.67 -2.61 7.40
CA THR A 178 -11.90 -1.78 7.40
C THR A 178 -13.09 -2.42 6.68
N GLY A 179 -12.88 -3.51 5.92
CA GLY A 179 -13.92 -4.10 5.06
C GLY A 179 -14.21 -3.30 3.79
N SER A 180 -13.55 -2.15 3.61
CA SER A 180 -13.55 -1.40 2.36
C SER A 180 -12.56 -2.03 1.37
N PRO A 181 -12.89 -2.15 0.06
CA PRO A 181 -11.94 -2.51 -0.96
C PRO A 181 -10.76 -1.52 -0.98
N VAL A 182 -9.55 -2.09 -1.00
CA VAL A 182 -8.31 -1.34 -1.06
C VAL A 182 -7.74 -1.43 -2.47
N LEU A 183 -7.65 -0.28 -3.15
CA LEU A 183 -6.85 -0.14 -4.37
C LEU A 183 -5.39 -0.02 -3.93
N LYS A 184 -4.52 -0.94 -4.34
CA LYS A 184 -3.13 -0.97 -3.91
C LYS A 184 -2.19 -0.78 -5.09
N PHE A 185 -1.41 0.28 -5.02
CA PHE A 185 -0.17 0.38 -5.77
C PHE A 185 1.01 0.01 -4.87
N THR A 186 1.79 -0.97 -5.32
CA THR A 186 3.06 -1.32 -4.67
C THR A 186 4.10 -1.83 -5.67
N MET A 187 5.36 -1.48 -5.45
CA MET A 187 6.54 -2.04 -6.12
C MET A 187 7.35 -2.95 -5.21
N PHE A 188 7.02 -3.01 -3.91
CA PHE A 188 7.72 -3.85 -2.96
C PHE A 188 6.90 -5.10 -2.68
N PRO A 189 7.40 -6.30 -3.04
CA PRO A 189 6.95 -7.53 -2.39
C PRO A 189 6.97 -7.33 -0.86
N GLU A 190 5.83 -7.62 -0.23
CA GLU A 190 5.65 -7.64 1.22
C GLU A 190 5.56 -9.09 1.72
N TRP A 191 5.87 -9.32 3.00
CA TRP A 191 5.94 -10.67 3.59
C TRP A 191 4.63 -11.48 3.46
N HIS A 192 3.48 -10.79 3.38
CA HIS A 192 2.13 -11.37 3.26
C HIS A 192 1.67 -11.59 1.81
N MET A 193 2.39 -11.07 0.82
CA MET A 193 1.91 -11.02 -0.58
C MET A 193 1.84 -12.39 -1.26
N HIS A 194 2.43 -13.43 -0.68
CA HIS A 194 2.27 -14.80 -1.17
C HIS A 194 0.93 -15.42 -0.79
N TRP A 195 0.21 -14.83 0.17
CA TRP A 195 -1.10 -15.29 0.62
C TRP A 195 -2.21 -14.36 0.15
N LEU A 196 -1.94 -13.06 0.04
CA LEU A 196 -2.88 -12.12 -0.56
C LEU A 196 -3.00 -12.35 -2.07
N THR A 197 -4.23 -12.29 -2.59
CA THR A 197 -4.55 -12.58 -3.98
C THR A 197 -5.16 -11.32 -4.60
N PRO A 198 -4.54 -10.74 -5.64
CA PRO A 198 -5.10 -9.59 -6.35
C PRO A 198 -6.49 -9.91 -6.92
N TRP A 199 -7.38 -8.93 -6.93
CA TRP A 199 -8.80 -9.03 -7.31
C TRP A 199 -9.68 -9.91 -6.40
N TYR A 200 -9.10 -10.54 -5.38
CA TYR A 200 -9.84 -11.27 -4.35
C TYR A 200 -9.78 -10.55 -3.01
N HIS A 201 -8.57 -10.26 -2.51
CA HIS A 201 -8.40 -9.57 -1.22
C HIS A 201 -8.23 -8.04 -1.38
N TYR A 202 -7.76 -7.57 -2.54
CA TYR A 202 -7.52 -6.16 -2.82
C TYR A 202 -7.52 -5.92 -4.34
N ILE A 203 -7.63 -4.66 -4.76
CA ILE A 203 -7.62 -4.27 -6.18
C ILE A 203 -6.21 -3.79 -6.56
N PRO A 204 -5.48 -4.48 -7.46
CA PRO A 204 -4.16 -4.01 -7.90
C PRO A 204 -4.30 -2.76 -8.78
N LEU A 205 -3.46 -1.76 -8.54
CA LEU A 205 -3.41 -0.51 -9.32
C LEU A 205 -2.10 -0.44 -10.13
N LYS A 206 -2.16 0.03 -11.38
CA LYS A 206 -0.94 0.21 -12.18
C LYS A 206 -0.01 1.26 -11.59
N PRO A 207 1.31 1.14 -11.79
CA PRO A 207 2.27 2.11 -11.30
C PRO A 207 2.04 3.50 -11.82
N ASP A 208 1.55 3.66 -13.04
CA ASP A 208 1.26 4.97 -13.63
C ASP A 208 -0.11 5.53 -13.23
N TYR A 209 -0.92 4.77 -12.49
CA TYR A 209 -2.31 5.08 -12.12
C TYR A 209 -3.27 5.23 -13.31
N SER A 210 -2.89 4.76 -14.50
CA SER A 210 -3.68 4.93 -15.73
C SER A 210 -5.04 4.24 -15.67
N ASP A 211 -5.17 3.17 -14.89
CA ASP A 211 -6.39 2.39 -14.71
C ASP A 211 -7.25 2.84 -13.52
N LEU A 212 -6.86 3.90 -12.81
CA LEU A 212 -7.59 4.36 -11.62
C LEU A 212 -9.04 4.72 -11.93
N TYR A 213 -9.27 5.54 -12.96
CA TYR A 213 -10.63 5.97 -13.32
C TYR A 213 -11.46 4.83 -13.89
N ASP A 214 -10.85 3.90 -14.64
CA ASP A 214 -11.54 2.72 -15.18
C ASP A 214 -12.01 1.79 -14.04
N ILE A 215 -11.15 1.57 -13.05
CA ILE A 215 -11.48 0.81 -11.84
C ILE A 215 -12.64 1.46 -11.09
N MET A 216 -12.56 2.78 -10.87
CA MET A 216 -13.62 3.50 -10.16
C MET A 216 -14.93 3.51 -10.95
N ALA A 217 -14.88 3.73 -12.27
CA ALA A 217 -16.07 3.68 -13.13
C ALA A 217 -16.72 2.29 -13.14
N PHE A 218 -15.92 1.22 -13.07
CA PHE A 218 -16.44 -0.15 -12.97
C PHE A 218 -17.18 -0.40 -11.64
N PHE A 219 -16.58 -0.04 -10.51
CA PHE A 219 -17.19 -0.34 -9.21
C PHE A 219 -18.29 0.64 -8.81
N VAL A 220 -18.07 1.94 -9.04
CA VAL A 220 -18.97 3.01 -8.61
C VAL A 220 -20.01 3.35 -9.68
N GLY A 221 -19.66 3.22 -10.96
CA GLY A 221 -20.51 3.56 -12.11
C GLY A 221 -19.88 4.62 -13.03
N PRO A 222 -20.29 4.66 -14.31
CA PRO A 222 -19.81 5.64 -15.26
C PRO A 222 -20.33 7.04 -14.95
N VAL A 223 -19.60 8.05 -15.40
CA VAL A 223 -19.96 9.47 -15.24
C VAL A 223 -20.55 10.00 -16.55
N ASP A 224 -21.65 10.73 -16.45
CA ASP A 224 -22.28 11.39 -17.61
C ASP A 224 -21.58 12.72 -17.98
N GLU A 225 -21.99 13.33 -19.10
CA GLU A 225 -21.42 14.60 -19.57
C GLU A 225 -21.62 15.77 -18.59
N ALA A 226 -22.61 15.67 -17.70
CA ALA A 226 -22.89 16.67 -16.67
C ALA A 226 -22.14 16.37 -15.35
N GLY A 227 -21.40 15.27 -15.28
CA GLY A 227 -20.66 14.84 -14.10
C GLY A 227 -21.43 13.93 -13.15
N HIS A 228 -22.66 13.51 -13.43
CA HIS A 228 -23.36 12.61 -12.51
C HIS A 228 -22.87 11.18 -12.67
N VAL A 229 -22.59 10.52 -11.54
CA VAL A 229 -22.32 9.08 -11.51
C VAL A 229 -23.61 8.31 -11.61
N ASP A 230 -23.71 7.42 -12.60
CA ASP A 230 -24.77 6.44 -12.71
C ASP A 230 -24.42 5.19 -11.89
N THR A 231 -24.72 5.24 -10.58
CA THR A 231 -24.44 4.13 -9.65
C THR A 231 -25.22 2.86 -9.97
N SER A 232 -26.30 2.95 -10.75
CA SER A 232 -27.07 1.77 -11.18
C SER A 232 -26.30 0.87 -12.14
N LYS A 233 -25.28 1.42 -12.80
CA LYS A 233 -24.35 0.69 -13.68
C LYS A 233 -23.05 0.30 -13.00
N GLY A 234 -22.87 0.65 -11.73
CA GLY A 234 -21.73 0.24 -10.92
C GLY A 234 -21.84 -1.21 -10.42
N HIS A 235 -20.72 -1.75 -9.98
CA HIS A 235 -20.60 -3.08 -9.40
C HIS A 235 -20.29 -3.05 -7.89
N ASP A 236 -21.05 -2.26 -7.12
CA ASP A 236 -20.88 -2.05 -5.66
C ASP A 236 -20.80 -3.38 -4.88
N HIS A 237 -21.64 -4.36 -5.23
CA HIS A 237 -21.64 -5.68 -4.59
C HIS A 237 -20.35 -6.48 -4.82
N LEU A 238 -19.63 -6.27 -5.92
CA LEU A 238 -18.32 -6.89 -6.14
C LEU A 238 -17.25 -6.19 -5.32
N ALA A 239 -17.33 -4.86 -5.21
CA ALA A 239 -16.45 -4.06 -4.37
C ALA A 239 -16.54 -4.49 -2.90
N GLN A 240 -17.77 -4.69 -2.40
CA GLN A 240 -18.05 -5.22 -1.06
C GLN A 240 -17.38 -6.58 -0.84
N LYS A 241 -17.57 -7.53 -1.76
CA LYS A 241 -16.99 -8.88 -1.65
C LYS A 241 -15.47 -8.86 -1.54
N ILE A 242 -14.80 -7.99 -2.31
CA ILE A 242 -13.34 -7.84 -2.23
C ILE A 242 -12.93 -7.27 -0.87
N GLY A 243 -13.64 -6.23 -0.40
CA GLY A 243 -13.39 -5.62 0.90
C GLY A 243 -13.58 -6.59 2.07
N GLU A 244 -14.66 -7.37 2.06
CA GLU A 244 -14.96 -8.41 3.07
C GLU A 244 -13.91 -9.53 3.06
N ALA A 245 -13.51 -10.01 1.88
CA ALA A 245 -12.45 -11.01 1.77
C ALA A 245 -11.11 -10.49 2.29
N GLY A 246 -10.76 -9.24 1.96
CA GLY A 246 -9.57 -8.56 2.50
C GLY A 246 -9.61 -8.45 4.03
N GLN A 247 -10.72 -7.97 4.59
CA GLN A 247 -10.91 -7.85 6.04
C GLN A 247 -10.79 -9.21 6.73
N ARG A 248 -11.42 -10.25 6.18
CA ARG A 248 -11.32 -11.60 6.75
C ARG A 248 -9.88 -12.09 6.78
N PHE A 249 -9.13 -11.87 5.70
CA PHE A 249 -7.70 -12.19 5.68
C PHE A 249 -6.92 -11.43 6.76
N ALA A 250 -7.17 -10.12 6.92
CA ALA A 250 -6.47 -9.30 7.90
C ALA A 250 -6.73 -9.75 9.35
N LEU A 251 -7.96 -10.20 9.64
CA LEU A 251 -8.37 -10.67 10.97
C LEU A 251 -7.88 -12.09 11.26
N ASP A 252 -7.92 -12.99 10.28
CA ASP A 252 -7.65 -14.42 10.47
C ASP A 252 -6.18 -14.82 10.27
N HIS A 253 -5.44 -14.07 9.44
CA HIS A 253 -4.11 -14.47 8.95
C HIS A 253 -3.06 -13.35 9.05
N TRP A 254 -3.41 -12.22 9.65
CA TRP A 254 -2.50 -11.11 9.89
C TRP A 254 -2.67 -10.59 11.32
N SER A 255 -2.72 -11.51 12.28
CA SER A 255 -2.68 -11.18 13.69
C SER A 255 -1.24 -10.95 14.18
N TRP A 256 -1.12 -10.42 15.39
CA TRP A 256 0.16 -10.33 16.09
C TRP A 256 0.84 -11.70 16.24
N VAL A 257 0.05 -12.76 16.49
CA VAL A 257 0.56 -14.13 16.64
C VAL A 257 1.11 -14.65 15.30
N ASP A 258 0.45 -14.34 14.18
CA ASP A 258 0.93 -14.74 12.85
C ASP A 258 2.26 -14.06 12.50
N MET A 259 2.37 -12.76 12.80
CA MET A 259 3.61 -12.00 12.60
C MET A 259 4.75 -12.55 13.47
N GLN A 260 4.47 -12.84 14.74
CA GLN A 260 5.44 -13.47 15.64
C GLN A 260 5.86 -14.85 15.14
N ALA A 261 4.92 -15.69 14.73
CA ALA A 261 5.19 -17.03 14.22
C ALA A 261 6.06 -16.99 12.96
N TYR A 262 5.74 -16.09 12.02
CA TYR A 262 6.52 -15.87 10.81
C TYR A 262 7.96 -15.43 11.14
N THR A 263 8.12 -14.39 11.96
CA THR A 263 9.46 -13.90 12.33
C THR A 263 10.25 -14.92 13.13
N PHE A 264 9.61 -15.64 14.06
CA PHE A 264 10.26 -16.70 14.81
C PHE A 264 10.74 -17.83 13.90
N ARG A 265 9.89 -18.29 12.97
CA ARG A 265 10.27 -19.32 11.99
C ARG A 265 11.42 -18.85 11.09
N LEU A 266 11.38 -17.59 10.64
CA LEU A 266 12.45 -16.99 9.85
C LEU A 266 13.80 -17.03 10.59
N LEU A 267 13.81 -16.66 11.88
CA LEU A 267 15.04 -16.69 12.69
C LEU A 267 15.57 -18.11 12.90
N LEU A 268 14.69 -19.09 13.13
CA LEU A 268 15.08 -20.50 13.24
C LEU A 268 15.68 -21.03 11.94
N GLU A 269 15.08 -20.75 10.79
CA GLU A 269 15.62 -21.16 9.48
C GLU A 269 16.95 -20.46 9.18
N LEU A 270 17.08 -19.19 9.52
CA LEU A 270 18.33 -18.46 9.35
C LEU A 270 19.46 -19.06 10.21
N GLN A 271 19.14 -19.45 11.45
CA GLN A 271 20.10 -20.15 12.32
C GLN A 271 20.49 -21.52 11.75
N ARG A 272 19.52 -22.28 11.21
CA ARG A 272 19.79 -23.57 10.56
C ARG A 272 20.70 -23.40 9.34
N LEU A 273 20.51 -22.35 8.53
CA LEU A 273 21.35 -22.06 7.36
C LEU A 273 22.81 -21.77 7.73
N HIS A 274 23.03 -21.11 8.88
CA HIS A 274 24.36 -20.77 9.39
C HIS A 274 25.03 -21.90 10.18
N SER A 275 24.30 -22.94 10.56
CA SER A 275 24.87 -24.07 11.31
C SER A 275 25.86 -24.88 10.47
N LEU A 276 27.00 -25.23 11.06
CA LEU A 276 27.94 -26.20 10.49
C LEU A 276 27.34 -27.62 10.44
N ASP A 277 26.46 -27.93 11.40
CA ASP A 277 25.68 -29.17 11.44
C ASP A 277 24.19 -28.82 11.23
N ARG A 278 23.76 -28.91 9.98
CA ARG A 278 22.38 -28.59 9.58
C ARG A 278 21.39 -29.69 9.96
N ASP A 279 21.85 -30.93 10.08
CA ASP A 279 21.01 -32.10 10.38
C ASP A 279 20.61 -32.12 11.85
N MET A 280 21.50 -31.67 12.74
CA MET A 280 21.20 -31.48 14.15
C MET A 280 20.20 -30.33 14.37
N MET A 281 20.31 -29.25 13.58
CA MET A 281 19.42 -28.08 13.67
C MET A 281 18.06 -28.27 12.97
N SER A 282 17.86 -29.38 12.26
CA SER A 282 16.61 -29.66 11.56
C SER A 282 15.54 -30.13 12.55
N TYR A 283 14.35 -29.51 12.51
CA TYR A 283 13.21 -29.94 13.32
C TYR A 283 12.87 -31.40 13.01
N ARG A 284 12.74 -32.22 14.06
CA ARG A 284 12.29 -33.61 13.96
C ARG A 284 10.94 -33.71 14.65
N ASP A 285 9.96 -34.25 13.94
CA ASP A 285 8.68 -34.56 14.56
C ASP A 285 8.93 -35.49 15.76
N PRO A 286 8.22 -35.29 16.88
CA PRO A 286 8.25 -36.24 17.98
C PRO A 286 7.90 -37.63 17.43
N GLU A 287 8.69 -38.64 17.79
CA GLU A 287 8.35 -40.02 17.43
C GLU A 287 6.95 -40.33 17.98
N VAL A 288 5.99 -40.55 17.09
CA VAL A 288 4.66 -41.00 17.47
C VAL A 288 4.82 -42.40 18.04
N GLN A 289 4.81 -42.51 19.38
CA GLN A 289 4.70 -43.80 20.04
C GLN A 289 3.35 -44.40 19.66
N ARG A 290 3.31 -45.21 18.60
CA ARG A 290 2.17 -46.07 18.32
C ARG A 290 2.12 -47.08 19.46
N GLN A 291 1.23 -46.86 20.42
CA GLN A 291 0.83 -47.90 21.36
C GLN A 291 0.29 -49.06 20.52
N THR A 292 0.96 -50.21 20.64
CA THR A 292 0.57 -51.47 20.00
C THR A 292 -0.37 -52.23 20.90
#